data_AF-A0A7W0NL56-F1
#
_entry.id   AF-A0A7W0NL56-F1
#
_cell.length_a   1.000
_cell.length_b   1.000
_cell.length_c   1.000
_cell.angle_alpha   90.00
_cell.angle_beta   90.00
_cell.angle_gamma   90.00
#
_symmetry.space_group_name_H-M   'P 1'
#
loop_
_entity.id
_entity.type
_entity.pdbx_description
1 polymer ?
#
loop_
_entity_poly.entity_id
_entity_poly.type
_entity_poly.pdbx_seq_one_letter_code
_entity_poly.pdbx_strand_id
1 'polypeptide(L)'
;MTAEGTMKAVFFLAALVVGVATVPLANGRLGAFGELRLRWGPALLSAVALQIVILFLIPNHPYGIHAPLHVLSYILIGVFVGANMRIDGMWLVALGGLCNAAVIVLNGGVMYVSRSALEIVGLYPLPDDGFLNAAVLEHPRLSLLGDVFPVPPLHSVVSLGDILIAIGAVVLIHGVCGSRLIPAVRRTLRQSGNDAVAVLRRVVLHLRDHAHTPD
;
A
#
# COMPACT_ATOMS: atom_id res chain seq x y z
N MET A 1 7.62 10.38 20.11
CA MET A 1 7.55 9.64 18.83
C MET A 1 8.43 8.43 19.03
N THR A 2 7.87 7.23 19.03
CA THR A 2 8.68 6.02 19.20
C THR A 2 9.61 5.91 18.00
N ALA A 3 10.84 5.46 18.21
CA ALA A 3 11.87 5.43 17.17
C ALA A 3 11.37 4.65 15.95
N GLU A 4 10.62 3.56 16.16
CA GLU A 4 10.12 2.67 15.12
C GLU A 4 9.08 3.28 14.18
N GLY A 5 8.07 3.98 14.72
CA GLY A 5 7.08 4.67 13.89
C GLY A 5 7.73 5.74 13.00
N THR A 6 8.82 6.33 13.48
CA THR A 6 9.62 7.32 12.75
C THR A 6 10.45 6.66 11.64
N MET A 7 11.07 5.51 11.92
CA MET A 7 11.92 4.77 10.98
C MET A 7 11.19 4.49 9.66
N LYS A 8 10.00 3.89 9.74
CA LYS A 8 9.27 3.48 8.53
C LYS A 8 8.59 4.66 7.84
N ALA A 9 8.16 5.66 8.58
CA ALA A 9 7.53 6.85 8.02
C ALA A 9 8.46 7.59 7.05
N VAL A 10 9.74 7.75 7.39
CA VAL A 10 10.73 8.39 6.50
C VAL A 10 10.92 7.60 5.21
N PHE A 11 11.00 6.26 5.29
CA PHE A 11 11.10 5.40 4.11
C PHE A 11 9.89 5.53 3.18
N PHE A 12 8.67 5.44 3.71
CA PHE A 12 7.46 5.60 2.89
C PHE A 12 7.30 7.01 2.35
N LEU A 13 7.67 8.04 3.12
CA LEU A 13 7.69 9.42 2.64
C LEU A 13 8.69 9.60 1.50
N ALA A 14 9.89 9.04 1.61
CA ALA A 14 10.89 9.07 0.55
C ALA A 14 10.38 8.37 -0.71
N ALA A 15 9.77 7.18 -0.58
CA ALA A 15 9.16 6.47 -1.71
C ALA A 15 8.03 7.27 -2.37
N LEU A 16 7.18 7.92 -1.56
CA LEU A 16 6.12 8.81 -2.05
C LEU A 16 6.69 10.01 -2.81
N VAL A 17 7.67 10.69 -2.24
CA VAL A 17 8.33 11.86 -2.85
C VAL A 17 8.98 11.45 -4.17
N VAL A 18 9.73 10.34 -4.19
CA VAL A 18 10.33 9.81 -5.41
C VAL A 18 9.24 9.51 -6.44
N GLY A 19 8.21 8.74 -6.09
CA GLY A 19 7.14 8.38 -7.01
C GLY A 19 6.42 9.60 -7.60
N VAL A 20 6.14 10.63 -6.81
CA VAL A 20 5.51 11.86 -7.30
C VAL A 20 6.48 12.68 -8.16
N ALA A 21 7.74 12.83 -7.74
CA ALA A 21 8.75 13.60 -8.46
C ALA A 21 9.12 12.97 -9.81
N THR A 22 9.06 11.64 -9.92
CA THR A 22 9.36 10.93 -11.18
C THR A 22 8.21 10.94 -12.18
N VAL A 23 6.99 11.31 -11.78
CA VAL A 23 5.83 11.33 -12.70
C VAL A 23 6.02 12.31 -13.87
N PRO A 24 6.36 13.60 -13.66
CA PRO A 24 6.58 14.53 -14.77
C PRO A 24 7.76 14.12 -15.66
N LEU A 25 8.83 13.60 -15.06
CA LEU A 25 10.01 13.09 -15.77
C LEU A 25 9.63 11.90 -16.70
N ALA A 26 8.63 11.13 -16.31
CA ALA A 26 8.07 10.02 -17.07
C ALA A 26 6.91 10.41 -18.00
N ASN A 27 6.71 11.72 -18.28
CA ASN A 27 5.61 12.28 -19.08
C ASN A 27 4.20 11.95 -18.54
N GLY A 28 4.05 11.73 -17.23
CA GLY A 28 2.75 11.59 -16.59
C GLY A 28 2.17 12.94 -16.13
N ARG A 29 0.85 12.97 -15.87
CA ARG A 29 0.13 14.18 -15.46
C ARG A 29 -0.37 14.06 -14.01
N LEU A 30 0.24 14.80 -13.09
CA LEU A 30 -0.17 14.82 -11.68
C LEU A 30 -1.64 15.25 -11.47
N GLY A 31 -2.18 16.11 -12.35
CA GLY A 31 -3.59 16.49 -12.30
C GLY A 31 -4.57 15.32 -12.46
N ALA A 32 -4.13 14.16 -12.96
CA ALA A 32 -4.97 12.96 -13.06
C ALA A 32 -5.36 12.37 -11.69
N PHE A 33 -4.67 12.72 -10.60
CA PHE A 33 -5.08 12.32 -9.24
C PHE A 33 -6.49 12.80 -8.88
N GLY A 34 -6.91 13.97 -9.36
CA GLY A 34 -8.26 14.50 -9.10
C GLY A 34 -9.39 13.67 -9.72
N GLU A 35 -9.06 12.80 -10.69
CA GLU A 35 -10.01 11.91 -11.36
C GLU A 35 -10.06 10.53 -10.69
N LEU A 36 -9.16 10.25 -9.73
CA LEU A 36 -9.07 8.97 -9.06
C LEU A 36 -10.26 8.75 -8.12
N ARG A 37 -11.11 7.79 -8.48
CA ARG A 37 -12.23 7.36 -7.64
C ARG A 37 -11.83 6.18 -6.77
N LEU A 38 -11.37 6.47 -5.56
CA LEU A 38 -11.09 5.47 -4.54
C LEU A 38 -12.39 4.94 -3.93
N ARG A 39 -12.54 3.62 -3.90
CA ARG A 39 -13.64 2.96 -3.19
C ARG A 39 -13.30 2.88 -1.71
N TRP A 40 -14.28 3.10 -0.84
CA TRP A 40 -14.08 3.05 0.62
C TRP A 40 -12.98 3.98 1.15
N GLY A 41 -12.82 5.17 0.55
CA GLY A 41 -11.98 6.24 1.11
C GLY A 41 -12.22 6.48 2.61
N PRO A 42 -13.47 6.47 3.11
CA PRO A 42 -13.75 6.56 4.55
C PRO A 42 -13.09 5.45 5.38
N ALA A 43 -12.93 4.22 4.87
CA ALA A 43 -12.25 3.15 5.62
C ALA A 43 -10.77 3.46 5.82
N LEU A 44 -10.09 3.96 4.78
CA LEU A 44 -8.69 4.41 4.89
C LEU A 44 -8.56 5.57 5.88
N LEU A 45 -9.42 6.58 5.77
CA LEU A 45 -9.41 7.73 6.68
C LEU A 45 -9.67 7.31 8.13
N SER A 46 -10.62 6.41 8.35
CA SER A 46 -10.90 5.84 9.67
C SER A 46 -9.71 5.05 10.23
N ALA A 47 -9.01 4.28 9.39
CA ALA A 47 -7.82 3.54 9.82
C ALA A 47 -6.70 4.50 10.28
N VAL A 48 -6.46 5.58 9.51
CA VAL A 48 -5.47 6.61 9.86
C VAL A 48 -5.88 7.35 11.13
N ALA A 49 -7.14 7.77 11.24
CA ALA A 49 -7.66 8.43 12.42
C ALA A 49 -7.52 7.54 13.66
N LEU A 50 -7.80 6.25 13.51
CA LEU A 50 -7.67 5.30 14.61
C LEU A 50 -6.21 5.14 15.06
N GLN A 51 -5.26 5.09 14.13
CA GLN A 51 -3.83 5.07 14.46
C GLN A 51 -3.39 6.36 15.16
N ILE A 52 -3.87 7.52 14.72
CA ILE A 52 -3.60 8.80 15.41
C ILE A 52 -4.16 8.77 16.84
N VAL A 53 -5.38 8.29 17.04
CA VAL A 53 -5.97 8.14 18.38
C VAL A 53 -5.09 7.26 19.25
N ILE A 54 -4.71 6.08 18.76
CA ILE A 54 -3.90 5.12 19.52
C ILE A 54 -2.54 5.74 19.90
N LEU A 55 -1.88 6.41 18.97
CA LEU A 55 -0.52 6.94 19.16
C LEU A 55 -0.46 8.23 19.98
N PHE A 56 -1.48 9.10 19.89
CA PHE A 56 -1.42 10.44 20.46
C PHE A 56 -2.42 10.70 21.58
N LEU A 57 -3.61 10.11 21.52
CA LEU A 57 -4.67 10.42 22.48
C LEU A 57 -4.73 9.41 23.62
N ILE A 58 -4.39 8.15 23.36
CA ILE A 58 -4.41 7.09 24.37
C ILE A 58 -3.08 6.33 24.48
N PRO A 59 -1.89 6.97 24.41
CA PRO A 59 -0.62 6.24 24.36
C PRO A 59 -0.46 5.29 25.55
N ASN A 60 -0.81 5.70 26.78
CA ASN A 60 -0.57 4.88 27.99
C ASN A 60 -1.75 3.99 28.41
N HIS A 61 -2.71 3.70 27.52
CA HIS A 61 -3.90 2.95 27.92
C HIS A 61 -3.62 1.42 27.95
N PRO A 62 -4.28 0.65 28.85
CA PRO A 62 -4.09 -0.80 28.93
C PRO A 62 -4.18 -1.54 27.59
N TYR A 63 -3.32 -2.57 27.45
CA TYR A 63 -3.17 -3.43 26.27
C TYR A 63 -4.50 -3.98 25.72
N GLY A 64 -5.47 -4.25 26.62
CA GLY A 64 -6.79 -4.77 26.26
C GLY A 64 -7.62 -3.87 25.35
N ILE A 65 -7.34 -2.56 25.28
CA ILE A 65 -8.01 -1.65 24.33
C ILE A 65 -7.14 -1.40 23.08
N HIS A 66 -5.82 -1.36 23.23
CA HIS A 66 -4.91 -1.11 22.10
C HIS A 66 -4.97 -2.23 21.06
N ALA A 67 -4.90 -3.49 21.49
CA ALA A 67 -4.84 -4.62 20.57
C ALA A 67 -6.08 -4.70 19.64
N PRO A 68 -7.34 -4.62 20.13
CA PRO A 68 -8.51 -4.58 19.27
C PRO A 68 -8.54 -3.40 18.30
N LEU A 69 -8.14 -2.20 18.73
CA LEU A 69 -8.14 -1.00 17.88
C LEU A 69 -7.06 -1.09 16.79
N HIS A 70 -5.88 -1.63 17.10
CA HIS A 70 -4.87 -1.93 16.10
C HIS A 70 -5.37 -2.94 15.07
N VAL A 71 -5.97 -4.04 15.52
CA VAL A 71 -6.58 -5.05 14.62
C VAL A 71 -7.66 -4.43 13.74
N LEU A 72 -8.54 -3.60 14.31
CA LEU A 72 -9.57 -2.89 13.55
C LEU A 72 -8.95 -1.98 12.49
N SER A 73 -7.87 -1.26 12.82
CA SER A 73 -7.16 -0.42 11.84
C SER A 73 -6.63 -1.23 10.66
N TYR A 74 -6.09 -2.43 10.90
CA TYR A 74 -5.62 -3.34 9.85
C TYR A 74 -6.77 -3.88 9.00
N ILE A 75 -7.91 -4.22 9.62
CA ILE A 75 -9.10 -4.66 8.89
C ILE A 75 -9.59 -3.55 7.95
N LEU A 76 -9.67 -2.31 8.43
CA LEU A 76 -10.10 -1.16 7.63
C LEU A 76 -9.17 -0.92 6.43
N ILE A 77 -7.85 -1.02 6.62
CA ILE A 77 -6.87 -0.96 5.53
C ILE A 77 -7.09 -2.13 4.55
N GLY A 78 -7.30 -3.34 5.05
CA GLY A 78 -7.57 -4.53 4.22
C GLY A 78 -8.83 -4.38 3.37
N VAL A 79 -9.92 -3.83 3.94
CA VAL A 79 -11.16 -3.52 3.20
C VAL A 79 -10.90 -2.50 2.10
N PHE A 80 -10.17 -1.42 2.41
CA PHE A 80 -9.80 -0.41 1.43
C PHE A 80 -8.96 -0.99 0.29
N VAL A 81 -7.89 -1.72 0.60
CA VAL A 81 -7.01 -2.35 -0.40
C VAL A 81 -7.80 -3.35 -1.24
N GLY A 82 -8.58 -4.23 -0.62
CA GLY A 82 -9.43 -5.22 -1.27
C GLY A 82 -10.43 -4.59 -2.25
N ALA A 83 -11.08 -3.50 -1.84
CA ALA A 83 -12.03 -2.77 -2.69
C ALA A 83 -11.37 -2.10 -3.92
N ASN A 84 -10.06 -1.88 -3.88
CA ASN A 84 -9.30 -1.16 -4.89
C ASN A 84 -8.27 -2.03 -5.64
N MET A 85 -8.31 -3.36 -5.51
CA MET A 85 -7.36 -4.30 -6.16
C MET A 85 -7.23 -4.18 -7.69
N ARG A 86 -8.18 -3.50 -8.34
CA ARG A 86 -8.14 -3.25 -9.80
C ARG A 86 -7.25 -2.06 -10.18
N ILE A 87 -6.83 -1.24 -9.22
CA ILE A 87 -5.92 -0.13 -9.43
C ILE A 87 -4.51 -0.69 -9.60
N ASP A 88 -3.75 -0.15 -10.57
CA ASP A 88 -2.37 -0.54 -10.79
C ASP A 88 -1.55 -0.41 -9.50
N GLY A 89 -0.65 -1.36 -9.23
CA GLY A 89 0.17 -1.37 -8.03
C GLY A 89 -0.55 -1.79 -6.74
N MET A 90 -1.88 -1.75 -6.66
CA MET A 90 -2.61 -2.11 -5.43
C MET A 90 -2.40 -3.58 -5.03
N TRP A 91 -2.20 -4.48 -5.99
CA TRP A 91 -1.90 -5.88 -5.69
C TRP A 91 -0.52 -6.07 -5.02
N LEU A 92 0.47 -5.23 -5.34
CA LEU A 92 1.78 -5.23 -4.67
C LEU A 92 1.65 -4.72 -3.23
N VAL A 93 0.86 -3.67 -3.03
CA VAL A 93 0.51 -3.17 -1.69
C VAL A 93 -0.17 -4.27 -0.87
N ALA A 94 -1.14 -4.98 -1.46
CA ALA A 94 -1.80 -6.10 -0.80
C ALA A 94 -0.82 -7.23 -0.45
N LEU A 95 0.03 -7.63 -1.40
CA LEU A 95 1.01 -8.69 -1.19
C LEU A 95 2.01 -8.33 -0.08
N GLY A 96 2.55 -7.11 -0.11
CA GLY A 96 3.48 -6.65 0.93
C GLY A 96 2.82 -6.56 2.31
N GLY A 97 1.58 -6.07 2.37
CA GLY A 97 0.78 -6.07 3.59
C GLY A 97 0.52 -7.48 4.14
N LEU A 98 0.22 -8.45 3.26
CA LEU A 98 0.04 -9.85 3.64
C LEU A 98 1.34 -10.49 4.16
N CYS A 99 2.49 -10.18 3.55
CA CYS A 99 3.80 -10.61 4.06
C CYS A 99 4.04 -10.11 5.49
N ASN A 100 3.83 -8.81 5.73
CA ASN A 100 3.99 -8.20 7.05
C ASN A 100 3.01 -8.81 8.06
N ALA A 101 1.73 -8.96 7.68
CA ALA A 101 0.73 -9.55 8.54
C ALA A 101 1.07 -11.01 8.91
N ALA A 102 1.59 -11.80 7.97
CA ALA A 102 2.00 -13.17 8.23
C ALA A 102 3.13 -13.25 9.26
N VAL A 103 4.14 -12.38 9.16
CA VAL A 103 5.23 -12.30 10.15
C VAL A 103 4.66 -11.95 11.52
N ILE A 104 3.86 -10.88 11.62
CA ILE A 104 3.27 -10.41 12.87
C ILE A 104 2.43 -11.52 13.52
N VAL A 105 1.50 -12.12 12.78
CA VAL A 105 0.59 -13.14 13.32
C VAL A 105 1.34 -14.39 13.77
N LEU A 106 2.30 -14.87 12.98
CA LEU A 106 3.03 -16.11 13.31
C LEU A 106 4.01 -15.92 14.48
N ASN A 107 4.41 -14.70 14.78
CA ASN A 107 5.27 -14.35 15.92
C ASN A 107 4.49 -13.76 17.11
N GLY A 108 3.18 -14.04 17.21
CA GLY A 108 2.39 -13.68 18.39
C GLY A 108 1.99 -12.21 18.48
N GLY A 109 1.88 -11.53 17.33
CA GLY A 109 1.53 -10.11 17.26
C GLY A 109 2.72 -9.17 17.15
N VAL A 110 3.95 -9.71 17.03
CA VAL A 110 5.20 -8.94 17.01
C VAL A 110 5.86 -9.03 15.63
N MET A 111 6.23 -7.89 15.06
CA MET A 111 7.10 -7.81 13.90
C MET A 111 8.53 -8.18 14.30
N TYR A 112 9.10 -9.19 13.66
CA TYR A 112 10.50 -9.53 13.88
C TYR A 112 11.42 -8.45 13.30
N VAL A 113 12.40 -7.99 14.09
CA VAL A 113 13.46 -7.08 13.65
C VAL A 113 14.82 -7.73 13.83
N SER A 114 15.65 -7.67 12.79
CA SER A 114 17.02 -8.17 12.85
C SER A 114 17.90 -7.26 13.70
N ARG A 115 18.56 -7.86 14.70
CA ARG A 115 19.58 -7.19 15.52
C ARG A 115 20.71 -6.62 14.66
N SER A 116 21.24 -7.39 13.72
CA SER A 116 22.36 -6.94 12.88
C SER A 116 21.95 -5.76 11.99
N ALA A 117 20.71 -5.73 11.51
CA ALA A 117 20.19 -4.60 10.74
C ALA A 117 20.07 -3.34 11.61
N LEU A 118 19.60 -3.47 12.85
CA LEU A 118 19.54 -2.36 13.81
C LEU A 118 20.92 -1.82 14.17
N GLU A 119 21.91 -2.70 14.36
CA GLU A 119 23.30 -2.31 14.60
C GLU A 119 23.87 -1.50 13.42
N ILE A 120 23.60 -1.91 12.17
CA ILE A 120 24.04 -1.19 10.96
C ILE A 120 23.49 0.24 10.89
N VAL A 121 22.24 0.45 11.31
CA VAL A 121 21.60 1.79 11.26
C VAL A 121 21.79 2.60 12.55
N GLY A 122 22.52 2.05 13.53
CA GLY A 122 22.82 2.70 14.80
C GLY A 122 21.64 2.80 15.77
N LEU A 123 20.69 1.87 15.70
CA LEU A 123 19.45 1.85 16.49
C LEU A 123 19.34 0.67 17.46
N TYR A 124 20.44 -0.04 17.69
CA TYR A 124 20.52 -1.08 18.72
C TYR A 124 21.21 -0.56 19.99
N PRO A 125 20.69 -0.86 21.20
CA PRO A 125 19.45 -1.56 21.48
C PRO A 125 18.22 -0.73 21.10
N LEU A 126 17.12 -1.41 20.73
CA LEU A 126 15.82 -0.76 20.54
C LEU A 126 15.41 -0.08 21.86
N PRO A 127 14.91 1.17 21.83
CA PRO A 127 14.34 1.80 23.02
C PRO A 127 13.22 0.94 23.60
N ASP A 128 13.28 0.69 24.91
CA ASP A 128 12.35 -0.18 25.64
C ASP A 128 11.05 0.58 25.99
N ASP A 129 10.45 1.25 25.00
CA ASP A 129 9.32 2.14 25.20
C ASP A 129 7.97 1.41 25.32
N GLY A 130 7.95 0.07 25.29
CA GLY A 130 6.75 -0.75 25.52
C GLY A 130 5.65 -0.61 24.47
N PHE A 131 5.85 0.23 23.46
CA PHE A 131 4.89 0.54 22.39
C PHE A 131 5.33 0.01 21.03
N LEU A 132 6.50 -0.63 20.95
CA LEU A 132 6.99 -1.26 19.74
C LEU A 132 6.28 -2.61 19.60
N ASN A 133 5.41 -2.74 18.58
CA ASN A 133 4.96 -4.05 18.11
C ASN A 133 6.07 -4.74 17.30
N ALA A 134 7.34 -4.41 17.54
CA ALA A 134 8.48 -5.00 16.89
C ALA A 134 9.61 -5.27 17.89
N ALA A 135 10.26 -6.43 17.74
CA ALA A 135 11.30 -6.86 18.66
C ALA A 135 12.33 -7.76 17.99
N VAL A 136 13.52 -7.82 18.59
CA VAL A 136 14.48 -8.88 18.32
C VAL A 136 13.99 -10.14 19.02
N LEU A 137 13.70 -11.19 18.24
CA LEU A 137 13.21 -12.47 18.74
C LEU A 137 14.31 -13.54 18.70
N GLU A 138 14.33 -14.45 19.68
CA GLU A 138 15.26 -15.60 19.70
C GLU A 138 14.92 -16.64 18.62
N HIS A 139 13.62 -16.91 18.40
CA HIS A 139 13.13 -17.92 17.46
C HIS A 139 12.07 -17.36 16.49
N PRO A 140 12.44 -16.40 15.62
CA PRO A 140 11.51 -15.75 14.71
C PRO A 140 11.00 -16.71 13.63
N ARG A 141 9.68 -16.70 13.40
CA ARG A 141 9.05 -17.31 12.23
C ARG A 141 9.05 -16.33 11.06
N LEU A 142 9.28 -16.85 9.84
CA LEU A 142 9.37 -16.03 8.62
C LEU A 142 10.40 -14.89 8.73
N SER A 143 11.56 -15.15 9.32
CA SER A 143 12.60 -14.13 9.57
C SER A 143 13.01 -13.36 8.31
N LEU A 144 13.05 -14.00 7.14
CA LEU A 144 13.35 -13.36 5.85
C LEU A 144 12.34 -12.29 5.43
N LEU A 145 11.11 -12.32 5.97
CA LEU A 145 10.05 -11.37 5.68
C LEU A 145 9.89 -10.30 6.77
N GLY A 146 10.63 -10.40 7.88
CA GLY A 146 10.65 -9.36 8.91
C GLY A 146 11.50 -8.16 8.51
N ASP A 147 11.73 -7.27 9.46
CA ASP A 147 12.56 -6.08 9.28
C ASP A 147 14.03 -6.47 9.31
N VAL A 148 14.56 -6.83 8.13
CA VAL A 148 15.92 -7.36 7.96
C VAL A 148 16.78 -6.53 7.01
N PHE A 149 16.19 -5.58 6.28
CA PHE A 149 16.92 -4.75 5.31
C PHE A 149 17.26 -3.39 5.94
N PRO A 150 18.53 -3.14 6.30
CA PRO A 150 18.94 -1.84 6.78
C PRO A 150 18.95 -0.83 5.63
N VAL A 151 18.47 0.38 5.89
CA VAL A 151 18.49 1.55 5.00
C VAL A 151 19.24 2.67 5.72
N PRO A 152 20.59 2.64 5.73
CA PRO A 152 21.40 3.58 6.51
C PRO A 152 21.10 5.07 6.24
N PRO A 153 20.90 5.53 4.98
CA PRO A 153 20.61 6.94 4.72
C PRO A 153 19.34 7.47 5.40
N LEU A 154 18.42 6.57 5.76
CA LEU A 154 17.14 6.94 6.38
C LEU A 154 17.08 6.56 7.86
N HIS A 155 18.15 5.96 8.40
CA HIS A 155 18.16 5.37 9.74
C HIS A 155 16.94 4.45 9.97
N SER A 156 16.67 3.55 9.01
CA SER A 156 15.49 2.69 9.04
C SER A 156 15.87 1.25 8.77
N VAL A 157 15.13 0.30 9.36
CA VAL A 157 15.11 -1.09 8.92
C VAL A 157 13.75 -1.38 8.31
N VAL A 158 13.72 -1.99 7.13
CA VAL A 158 12.49 -2.28 6.40
C VAL A 158 12.36 -3.77 6.12
N SER A 159 11.13 -4.24 5.96
CA SER A 159 10.85 -5.61 5.54
C SER A 159 10.75 -5.74 4.01
N LEU A 160 10.73 -6.99 3.52
CA LEU A 160 10.34 -7.25 2.13
C LEU A 160 8.92 -6.76 1.83
N GLY A 161 8.01 -6.87 2.81
CA GLY A 161 6.65 -6.37 2.68
C GLY A 161 6.60 -4.85 2.52
N ASP A 162 7.41 -4.10 3.27
CA ASP A 162 7.52 -2.65 3.16
C ASP A 162 8.05 -2.22 1.78
N ILE A 163 9.05 -2.94 1.25
CA ILE A 163 9.56 -2.73 -0.11
C ILE A 163 8.46 -2.96 -1.15
N LEU A 164 7.70 -4.05 -1.04
CA LEU A 164 6.59 -4.35 -1.95
C LEU A 164 5.49 -3.28 -1.88
N ILE A 165 5.15 -2.80 -0.68
CA ILE A 165 4.19 -1.71 -0.49
C ILE A 165 4.70 -0.43 -1.14
N ALA A 166 5.96 -0.06 -0.93
CA ALA A 166 6.56 1.14 -1.50
C ALA A 166 6.59 1.08 -3.04
N ILE A 167 7.03 -0.03 -3.62
CA ILE A 167 7.00 -0.25 -5.07
C ILE A 167 5.56 -0.20 -5.58
N GLY A 168 4.62 -0.86 -4.90
CA GLY A 168 3.20 -0.82 -5.23
C GLY A 168 2.62 0.59 -5.24
N ALA A 169 3.00 1.43 -4.27
CA ALA A 169 2.61 2.83 -4.21
C ALA A 169 3.17 3.63 -5.39
N VAL A 170 4.45 3.46 -5.74
CA VAL A 170 5.07 4.11 -6.91
C VAL A 170 4.37 3.67 -8.20
N VAL A 171 4.11 2.37 -8.38
CA VAL A 171 3.37 1.84 -9.54
C VAL A 171 1.96 2.44 -9.60
N LEU A 172 1.27 2.55 -8.48
CA LEU A 172 -0.06 3.17 -8.39
C LEU A 172 -0.01 4.63 -8.83
N ILE A 173 0.91 5.42 -8.27
CA ILE A 173 1.11 6.84 -8.61
C ILE A 173 1.32 7.00 -10.11
N HIS A 174 2.22 6.20 -10.68
CA HIS A 174 2.56 6.24 -12.10
C HIS A 174 1.42 5.76 -13.01
N GLY A 175 0.68 4.73 -12.61
CA GLY A 175 -0.48 4.21 -13.35
C GLY A 175 -1.64 5.20 -13.37
N VAL A 176 -1.95 5.81 -12.22
CA VAL A 176 -2.97 6.88 -12.10
C VAL A 176 -2.57 8.09 -12.94
N CYS A 177 -1.31 8.51 -12.88
CA CYS A 177 -0.83 9.66 -13.65
C CYS A 177 -0.60 9.38 -15.14
N GLY A 178 -0.78 8.13 -15.60
CA GLY A 178 -0.61 7.76 -17.00
C GLY A 178 0.82 7.95 -17.52
N SER A 179 1.81 7.78 -16.65
CA SER A 179 3.23 7.90 -17.04
C SER A 179 3.64 6.77 -17.99
N ARG A 180 4.71 6.99 -18.77
CA ARG A 180 5.22 5.98 -19.71
C ARG A 180 5.87 4.76 -19.05
N LEU A 181 6.23 4.85 -17.77
CA LEU A 181 6.90 3.78 -17.02
C LEU A 181 5.99 2.60 -16.71
N ILE A 182 4.68 2.84 -16.66
CA ILE A 182 3.68 1.79 -16.53
C ILE A 182 2.89 1.79 -17.85
N PRO A 183 3.38 1.05 -18.88
CA PRO A 183 2.61 0.88 -20.09
C PRO A 183 1.24 0.37 -19.70
N ALA A 184 0.21 1.02 -20.18
CA ALA A 184 -1.15 0.68 -19.84
C ALA A 184 -1.58 -0.62 -20.57
N VAL A 185 -0.95 -1.74 -20.21
CA VAL A 185 -1.26 -3.08 -20.74
C VAL A 185 -2.75 -3.37 -20.55
N ARG A 186 -3.34 -2.92 -19.44
CA ARG A 186 -4.78 -3.05 -19.16
C ARG A 186 -5.68 -2.00 -19.81
N ARG A 187 -5.22 -0.78 -20.12
CA ARG A 187 -6.05 0.21 -20.85
C ARG A 187 -6.23 -0.20 -22.30
N THR A 188 -5.18 -0.70 -22.93
CA THR A 188 -5.20 -1.15 -24.33
C THR A 188 -6.20 -2.28 -24.54
N LEU A 189 -6.17 -3.32 -23.69
CA LEU A 189 -7.13 -4.44 -23.76
C LEU A 189 -8.59 -4.00 -23.49
N ARG A 190 -8.80 -3.03 -22.60
CA ARG A 190 -10.14 -2.52 -22.26
C ARG A 190 -10.68 -1.56 -23.32
N GLN A 191 -9.83 -0.77 -23.96
CA GLN A 191 -10.19 0.06 -25.11
C GLN A 191 -10.53 -0.81 -26.31
N SER A 192 -9.68 -1.78 -26.67
CA SER A 192 -9.97 -2.70 -27.78
C SER A 192 -11.28 -3.49 -27.59
N GLY A 193 -11.58 -3.93 -26.36
CA GLY A 193 -12.86 -4.57 -26.05
C GLY A 193 -14.06 -3.63 -26.19
N ASN A 194 -13.96 -2.39 -25.70
CA ASN A 194 -15.02 -1.39 -25.81
C ASN A 194 -15.24 -0.93 -27.27
N ASP A 195 -14.17 -0.82 -28.06
CA ASP A 195 -14.22 -0.44 -29.46
C ASP A 195 -14.89 -1.55 -30.29
N ALA A 196 -14.55 -2.81 -30.03
CA ALA A 196 -15.21 -3.97 -30.66
C ALA A 196 -16.71 -4.01 -30.33
N VAL A 197 -17.09 -3.78 -29.07
CA VAL A 197 -18.50 -3.71 -28.64
C VAL A 197 -19.22 -2.53 -29.28
N ALA A 198 -18.57 -1.36 -29.40
CA ALA A 198 -19.15 -0.18 -30.03
C ALA A 198 -19.37 -0.38 -31.54
N VAL A 199 -18.47 -1.07 -32.23
CA VAL A 199 -18.62 -1.45 -33.65
C VAL A 199 -19.78 -2.42 -33.82
N LEU A 200 -19.83 -3.50 -33.02
CA LEU A 200 -20.93 -4.47 -33.04
C LEU A 200 -22.28 -3.80 -32.79
N ARG A 201 -22.36 -2.87 -31.83
CA ARG A 201 -23.58 -2.12 -31.55
C ARG A 201 -24.03 -1.27 -32.74
N ARG A 202 -23.09 -0.62 -33.46
CA ARG A 202 -23.42 0.15 -34.68
C ARG A 202 -23.95 -0.74 -35.79
N VAL A 203 -23.32 -1.90 -36.01
CA VAL A 203 -23.77 -2.86 -37.03
C VAL A 203 -25.18 -3.37 -36.72
N VAL A 204 -25.44 -3.74 -35.46
CA VAL A 204 -26.77 -4.21 -35.03
C VAL A 204 -27.85 -3.13 -35.20
N LEU A 205 -27.54 -1.87 -34.86
CA LEU A 205 -28.49 -0.76 -35.05
C LEU A 205 -28.77 -0.52 -36.54
N HIS A 206 -27.74 -0.55 -37.38
CA HIS A 206 -27.89 -0.36 -38.82
C HIS A 206 -28.73 -1.47 -39.49
N LEU A 207 -28.52 -2.73 -39.09
CA LEU A 207 -29.32 -3.86 -39.56
C LEU A 207 -30.78 -3.78 -39.09
N ARG A 208 -31.01 -3.22 -37.89
CA ARG A 208 -32.36 -3.00 -37.35
C ARG A 208 -33.11 -1.92 -38.13
N ASP A 209 -32.43 -0.83 -38.48
CA ASP A 209 -33.03 0.28 -39.24
C ASP A 209 -33.39 -0.14 -40.68
N HIS A 210 -32.61 -1.04 -41.29
CA HIS A 210 -32.92 -1.61 -42.60
C HIS A 210 -33.98 -2.72 -42.60
N ALA A 211 -34.29 -3.29 -41.44
CA ALA A 211 -35.34 -4.32 -41.29
C ALA A 211 -36.72 -3.72 -40.99
N HIS A 212 -36.85 -2.40 -40.91
CA HIS A 212 -38.10 -1.70 -40.56
C HIS A 212 -38.56 -0.69 -41.62
N THR A 213 -38.07 -0.75 -42.86
CA THR A 213 -38.73 -0.08 -43.99
C THR A 213 -39.97 -0.88 -44.39
N PRO A 214 -41.20 -0.42 -44.08
CA PRO A 214 -42.41 -1.03 -44.59
C PRO A 214 -42.63 -0.54 -46.03
N ASP A 215 -42.87 -1.47 -46.94
CA ASP A 215 -43.46 -1.18 -48.25
C ASP A 215 -44.88 -0.59 -48.10
#